data_AF-A0A1V4W3I3-F1
#
_entry.id   AF-A0A1V4W3I3-F1
#
_cell.length_a   1.000
_cell.length_b   1.000
_cell.length_c   1.000
_cell.angle_alpha   90.00
_cell.angle_beta   90.00
_cell.angle_gamma   90.00
#
_symmetry.space_group_name_H-M   'P 1'
#
loop_
_entity.id
_entity.type
_entity.pdbx_description
1 polymer ?
#
loop_
_entity_poly.entity_id
_entity_poly.type
_entity_poly.pdbx_seq_one_letter_code
_entity_poly.pdbx_strand_id
1 'polypeptide(L)'
;MAEGWISLHRKYAETELWLSEPFTRGQAWVDLLILANHKDGFIRVRGQLIPVKRGQVGWSQERLAQRWQWSRKKVSNFLRELEKTAQQIEQQKNNISTIITILNYDAYQIKEQQKEPQKHSRSTAEEQQRNTNNNGNNENNENKKDKKHKRADAPFVLPDFIPQETWNAYLAVRDKKKAVKTPYALNLIIKELLKIQQIHNHDPVAVLNKSIKSGWVDVFPLRDADIPKPKSRYFPDVPDNWRM
;
A
#
# COMPACT_ATOMS: atom_id res chain seq x y z
N MET A 1 15.60 0.02 16.24
CA MET A 1 14.15 -0.23 16.11
C MET A 1 13.96 -1.61 15.49
N ALA A 2 12.89 -2.35 15.81
CA ALA A 2 12.67 -3.66 15.20
C ALA A 2 12.34 -3.46 13.71
N GLU A 3 13.23 -3.91 12.84
CA GLU A 3 13.03 -3.95 11.39
C GLU A 3 12.28 -5.24 11.02
N GLY A 4 11.31 -5.14 10.10
CA GLY A 4 10.55 -6.28 9.60
C GLY A 4 9.03 -6.14 9.76
N TRP A 5 8.28 -6.93 9.00
CA TRP A 5 6.82 -7.00 9.08
C TRP A 5 6.37 -8.42 9.45
N ILE A 6 5.26 -8.52 10.18
CA ILE A 6 4.58 -9.79 10.45
C ILE A 6 3.26 -9.81 9.67
N SER A 7 3.06 -10.83 8.83
CA SER A 7 1.76 -11.08 8.24
C SER A 7 0.93 -11.94 9.18
N LEU A 8 -0.23 -11.43 9.57
CA LEU A 8 -1.20 -12.17 10.38
C LEU A 8 -2.26 -12.80 9.49
N HIS A 9 -2.51 -14.09 9.70
CA HIS A 9 -3.62 -14.75 9.03
C HIS A 9 -4.95 -14.21 9.57
N ARG A 10 -5.88 -13.88 8.68
CA ARG A 10 -7.14 -13.19 9.03
C ARG A 10 -8.01 -13.92 10.03
N LYS A 11 -7.95 -15.26 10.04
CA LYS A 11 -8.62 -16.12 11.02
C LYS A 11 -8.26 -15.77 12.47
N TYR A 12 -7.12 -15.12 12.72
CA TYR A 12 -6.76 -14.64 14.04
C TYR A 12 -7.81 -13.67 14.62
N ALA A 13 -8.44 -12.86 13.79
CA ALA A 13 -9.50 -11.94 14.20
C ALA A 13 -10.79 -12.64 14.68
N GLU A 14 -10.92 -13.95 14.48
CA GLU A 14 -12.06 -14.75 14.95
C GLU A 14 -11.76 -15.48 16.26
N THR A 15 -10.52 -15.42 16.76
CA THR A 15 -10.13 -16.11 17.99
C THR A 15 -10.70 -15.43 19.22
N GLU A 16 -11.03 -16.22 20.23
CA GLU A 16 -11.50 -15.71 21.53
C GLU A 16 -10.46 -14.78 22.17
N LEU A 17 -9.16 -15.13 22.07
CA LEU A 17 -8.05 -14.31 22.56
C LEU A 17 -8.04 -12.89 21.95
N TRP A 18 -8.47 -12.74 20.69
CA TRP A 18 -8.53 -11.43 20.05
C TRP A 18 -9.76 -10.61 20.48
N LEU A 19 -10.84 -11.27 20.92
CA LEU A 19 -12.16 -10.66 21.16
C LEU A 19 -12.55 -10.55 22.64
N SER A 20 -11.76 -11.16 23.53
CA SER A 20 -12.10 -11.29 24.96
C SER A 20 -12.23 -9.94 25.67
N GLU A 21 -11.36 -8.99 25.35
CA GLU A 21 -11.26 -7.70 26.06
C GLU A 21 -11.78 -6.52 25.22
N PRO A 22 -12.19 -5.40 25.86
CA PRO A 22 -12.44 -4.15 25.17
C PRO A 22 -11.21 -3.66 24.41
N PHE A 23 -11.39 -3.31 23.14
CA PHE A 23 -10.25 -3.02 22.28
C PHE A 23 -9.53 -1.74 22.70
N THR A 24 -8.20 -1.75 22.56
CA THR A 24 -7.43 -0.50 22.54
C THR A 24 -7.57 0.18 21.17
N ARG A 25 -7.18 1.46 21.08
CA ARG A 25 -7.20 2.19 19.79
C ARG A 25 -6.29 1.53 18.75
N GLY A 26 -5.11 1.06 19.17
CA GLY A 26 -4.19 0.33 18.31
C GLY A 26 -4.76 -1.01 17.84
N GLN A 27 -5.40 -1.76 18.74
CA GLN A 27 -6.05 -3.03 18.38
C GLN A 27 -7.20 -2.81 17.39
N ALA A 28 -8.03 -1.78 17.58
CA ALA A 28 -9.10 -1.42 16.64
C ALA A 28 -8.56 -1.04 15.25
N TRP A 29 -7.41 -0.35 15.19
CA TRP A 29 -6.74 -0.08 13.92
C TRP A 29 -6.27 -1.36 13.21
N VAL A 30 -5.59 -2.26 13.95
CA VAL A 30 -5.16 -3.55 13.42
C VAL A 30 -6.36 -4.40 12.97
N ASP A 31 -7.45 -4.36 13.72
CA ASP A 31 -8.68 -5.06 13.38
C ASP A 31 -9.28 -4.55 12.06
N LEU A 32 -9.27 -3.23 11.81
CA LEU A 32 -9.67 -2.68 10.51
C LEU A 32 -8.82 -3.23 9.36
N LEU A 33 -7.50 -3.33 9.54
CA LEU A 33 -6.60 -3.90 8.53
C LEU A 33 -6.94 -5.37 8.22
N ILE A 34 -7.29 -6.14 9.25
CA ILE A 34 -7.69 -7.56 9.12
C ILE A 34 -9.09 -7.69 8.51
N LEU A 35 -10.03 -6.82 8.86
CA LEU A 35 -11.41 -6.83 8.37
C LEU A 35 -11.56 -6.30 6.93
N ALA A 36 -10.63 -5.45 6.46
CA ALA A 36 -10.67 -4.91 5.11
C ALA A 36 -10.55 -6.02 4.06
N ASN A 37 -11.34 -5.96 3.00
CA ASN A 37 -11.32 -6.98 1.96
C ASN A 37 -9.92 -7.18 1.36
N HIS A 38 -9.43 -8.41 1.28
CA HIS A 38 -8.16 -8.72 0.58
C HIS A 38 -8.34 -8.85 -0.93
N LYS A 39 -9.57 -9.00 -1.39
CA LYS A 39 -9.98 -9.07 -2.79
C LYS A 39 -11.35 -8.42 -2.92
N ASP A 40 -11.67 -7.96 -4.13
CA ASP A 40 -12.98 -7.39 -4.40
C ASP A 40 -14.09 -8.40 -4.10
N GLY A 41 -15.20 -7.89 -3.58
CA GLY A 41 -16.34 -8.70 -3.19
C GLY A 41 -17.57 -7.85 -2.95
N PHE A 42 -18.55 -8.44 -2.27
CA PHE A 42 -19.83 -7.79 -2.01
C PHE A 42 -20.29 -8.09 -0.59
N ILE A 43 -21.02 -7.15 0.00
CA ILE A 43 -21.78 -7.35 1.23
C ILE A 43 -23.27 -7.19 0.93
N ARG A 44 -24.13 -7.89 1.66
CA ARG A 44 -25.58 -7.73 1.56
C ARG A 44 -26.09 -6.92 2.74
N VAL A 45 -26.72 -5.78 2.47
CA VAL A 45 -27.28 -4.89 3.49
C VAL A 45 -28.72 -4.54 3.09
N ARG A 46 -29.69 -4.83 3.96
CA ARG A 46 -31.13 -4.58 3.72
C ARG A 46 -31.61 -5.11 2.36
N GLY A 47 -31.16 -6.33 2.00
CA GLY A 47 -31.53 -6.97 0.74
C GLY A 47 -30.74 -6.51 -0.49
N GLN A 48 -29.97 -5.42 -0.42
CA GLN A 48 -29.18 -4.89 -1.53
C GLN A 48 -27.74 -5.41 -1.49
N LEU A 49 -27.18 -5.65 -2.68
CA LEU A 49 -25.79 -6.08 -2.86
C LEU A 49 -24.90 -4.84 -3.06
N ILE A 50 -23.97 -4.63 -2.14
CA ILE A 50 -23.08 -3.46 -2.13
C ILE A 50 -21.66 -3.93 -2.45
N PRO A 51 -21.01 -3.40 -3.50
CA PRO A 51 -19.63 -3.74 -3.82
C PRO A 51 -18.68 -3.22 -2.74
N VAL A 52 -17.72 -4.06 -2.34
CA VAL A 52 -16.66 -3.73 -1.38
C VAL A 52 -15.33 -4.18 -2.00
N LYS A 53 -14.54 -3.20 -2.43
CA LYS A 53 -13.25 -3.44 -3.09
C LYS A 53 -12.18 -3.88 -2.10
N ARG A 54 -11.06 -4.39 -2.62
CA ARG A 54 -9.85 -4.63 -1.84
C ARG A 54 -9.45 -3.36 -1.05
N GLY A 55 -9.07 -3.54 0.21
CA GLY A 55 -8.73 -2.45 1.13
C GLY A 55 -9.92 -1.71 1.74
N GLN A 56 -11.15 -2.13 1.43
CA GLN A 56 -12.36 -1.54 2.01
C GLN A 56 -12.97 -2.43 3.11
N VAL A 57 -13.50 -1.79 4.14
CA VAL A 57 -14.21 -2.43 5.25
C VAL A 57 -15.71 -2.16 5.09
N GLY A 58 -16.46 -3.23 4.92
CA GLY A 58 -17.92 -3.22 4.77
C GLY A 58 -18.69 -3.40 6.08
N TRP A 59 -18.18 -2.88 7.19
CA TRP A 59 -18.77 -3.06 8.53
C TRP A 59 -19.50 -1.80 9.00
N SER A 60 -20.68 -1.97 9.60
CA SER A 60 -21.37 -0.86 10.25
C SER A 60 -20.67 -0.46 11.55
N GLN A 61 -20.77 0.82 11.92
CA GLN A 61 -20.21 1.30 13.20
C GLN A 61 -20.83 0.59 14.41
N GLU A 62 -22.07 0.10 14.28
CA GLU A 62 -22.72 -0.71 15.32
C GLU A 62 -22.04 -2.07 15.49
N ARG A 63 -21.74 -2.77 14.39
CA ARG A 63 -21.02 -4.05 14.48
C ARG A 63 -19.60 -3.87 14.99
N LEU A 64 -18.93 -2.79 14.58
CA LEU A 64 -17.61 -2.43 15.14
C LEU A 64 -17.70 -2.12 16.64
N ALA A 65 -18.73 -1.39 17.07
CA ALA A 65 -18.96 -1.08 18.48
C ALA A 65 -19.13 -2.35 19.33
N GLN A 66 -19.96 -3.28 18.87
CA GLN A 66 -20.15 -4.59 19.54
C GLN A 66 -18.84 -5.37 19.61
N ARG A 67 -18.16 -5.50 18.47
CA ARG A 67 -16.90 -6.26 18.35
C ARG A 67 -15.77 -5.69 19.21
N TRP A 68 -15.67 -4.37 19.29
CA TRP A 68 -14.61 -3.68 20.05
C TRP A 68 -14.99 -3.43 21.51
N GLN A 69 -16.22 -3.79 21.90
CA GLN A 69 -16.82 -3.46 23.19
C GLN A 69 -16.74 -1.95 23.50
N TRP A 70 -17.03 -1.14 22.48
CA TRP A 70 -17.01 0.32 22.54
C TRP A 70 -18.42 0.89 22.44
N SER A 71 -18.62 2.10 22.96
CA SER A 71 -19.80 2.88 22.61
C SER A 71 -19.74 3.33 21.14
N ARG A 72 -20.91 3.46 20.49
CA ARG A 72 -20.97 3.99 19.10
C ARG A 72 -20.31 5.36 18.98
N LYS A 73 -20.41 6.21 20.00
CA LYS A 73 -19.76 7.53 20.05
C LYS A 73 -18.24 7.41 20.01
N LYS A 74 -17.67 6.44 20.74
CA LYS A 74 -16.22 6.17 20.75
C LYS A 74 -15.75 5.69 19.38
N VAL A 75 -16.48 4.78 18.73
CA VAL A 75 -16.21 4.34 17.34
C VAL A 75 -16.23 5.53 16.37
N SER A 76 -17.29 6.33 16.40
CA SER A 76 -17.43 7.49 15.51
C SER A 76 -16.29 8.51 15.69
N ASN A 77 -15.92 8.81 16.94
CA ASN A 77 -14.81 9.69 17.24
C ASN A 77 -13.46 9.11 16.74
N PHE A 78 -13.23 7.81 16.95
CA PHE A 78 -12.02 7.14 16.48
C PHE A 78 -11.90 7.17 14.96
N LEU A 79 -12.96 6.79 14.23
CA LEU A 79 -12.94 6.83 12.76
C LEU A 79 -12.78 8.26 12.23
N ARG A 80 -13.38 9.26 12.87
CA ARG A 80 -13.17 10.67 12.50
C ARG A 80 -11.73 11.10 12.70
N GLU A 81 -11.07 10.65 13.77
CA GLU A 81 -9.65 10.96 13.99
C GLU A 81 -8.77 10.29 12.94
N LEU A 82 -9.02 9.02 12.61
CA LEU A 82 -8.29 8.31 11.55
C LEU A 82 -8.43 9.00 10.18
N GLU A 83 -9.61 9.55 9.89
CA GLU A 83 -9.90 10.24 8.64
C GLU A 83 -9.33 11.66 8.60
N LYS A 84 -9.54 12.46 9.64
CA LYS A 84 -9.23 13.90 9.64
C LYS A 84 -7.84 14.24 10.15
N THR A 85 -7.33 13.48 11.11
CA THR A 85 -6.05 13.78 11.78
C THR A 85 -4.95 12.88 11.25
N ALA A 86 -5.16 11.56 11.28
CA ALA A 86 -4.13 10.61 10.86
C ALA A 86 -4.06 10.41 9.34
N GLN A 87 -5.14 10.75 8.62
CA GLN A 87 -5.28 10.54 7.17
C GLN A 87 -4.98 9.09 6.75
N GLN A 88 -5.47 8.13 7.53
CA GLN A 88 -5.27 6.70 7.31
C GLN A 88 -6.46 6.03 6.63
N ILE A 89 -7.64 6.65 6.68
CA ILE A 89 -8.87 6.12 6.08
C ILE A 89 -9.68 7.21 5.38
N GLU A 90 -10.58 6.79 4.50
CA GLU A 90 -11.66 7.60 3.94
C GLU A 90 -13.02 6.93 4.25
N GLN A 91 -14.03 7.70 4.66
CA GLN A 91 -15.37 7.17 4.94
C GLN A 91 -16.37 7.56 3.85
N GLN A 92 -16.90 6.56 3.14
CA GLN A 92 -18.01 6.72 2.22
C GLN A 92 -19.31 6.34 2.90
N LYS A 93 -20.12 7.35 3.22
CA LYS A 93 -21.42 7.18 3.91
C LYS A 93 -22.54 7.37 2.92
N ASN A 94 -23.46 6.41 2.87
CA ASN A 94 -24.73 6.55 2.19
C ASN A 94 -25.87 6.17 3.15
N ASN A 95 -27.12 6.34 2.72
CA ASN A 95 -28.30 6.09 3.57
C ASN A 95 -28.47 4.60 3.98
N ILE A 96 -27.69 3.71 3.38
CA ILE A 96 -27.84 2.25 3.50
C ILE A 96 -26.66 1.62 4.24
N SER A 97 -25.46 2.18 4.09
CA SER A 97 -24.19 1.57 4.49
C SER A 97 -23.10 2.64 4.68
N THR A 98 -22.07 2.25 5.41
CA THR A 98 -20.82 2.97 5.50
C THR A 98 -19.72 2.04 4.99
N ILE A 99 -18.95 2.50 4.01
CA ILE A 99 -17.76 1.83 3.52
C ILE A 99 -16.55 2.65 3.98
N ILE A 100 -15.59 1.98 4.62
CA ILE A 100 -14.35 2.61 5.07
C ILE A 100 -13.24 2.12 4.15
N THR A 101 -12.56 3.02 3.44
CA THR A 101 -11.40 2.70 2.61
C THR A 101 -10.14 2.92 3.43
N ILE A 102 -9.27 1.92 3.54
CA ILE A 102 -7.95 2.08 4.15
C ILE A 102 -6.98 2.63 3.11
N LEU A 103 -6.37 3.78 3.43
CA LEU A 103 -5.40 4.42 2.56
C LEU A 103 -4.07 3.64 2.63
N ASN A 104 -3.43 3.48 1.47
CA ASN A 104 -2.19 2.70 1.33
C ASN A 104 -2.30 1.25 1.81
N TYR A 105 -3.47 0.62 1.67
CA TYR A 105 -3.72 -0.75 2.14
C TYR A 105 -2.67 -1.77 1.66
N ASP A 106 -2.20 -1.64 0.42
CA ASP A 106 -1.22 -2.57 -0.16
C ASP A 106 0.14 -2.54 0.54
N ALA A 107 0.51 -1.44 1.20
CA ALA A 107 1.73 -1.38 2.01
C ALA A 107 1.67 -2.33 3.21
N TYR A 108 0.46 -2.65 3.70
CA TYR A 108 0.22 -3.57 4.81
C TYR A 108 -0.03 -5.02 4.35
N GLN A 109 -0.19 -5.26 3.05
CA GLN A 109 -0.60 -6.55 2.48
C GLN A 109 0.23 -6.92 1.26
N ILE A 110 1.56 -6.78 1.38
CA ILE A 110 2.52 -7.21 0.36
C ILE A 110 2.38 -8.73 0.22
N LYS A 111 1.95 -9.17 -0.97
CA LYS A 111 2.10 -10.57 -1.35
C LYS A 111 3.57 -10.77 -1.68
N GLU A 112 4.32 -11.42 -0.80
CA GLU A 112 5.44 -12.22 -1.31
C GLU A 112 4.83 -13.23 -2.28
N GLN A 113 5.11 -13.05 -3.57
CA GLN A 113 4.79 -14.07 -4.55
C GLN A 113 5.62 -15.29 -4.16
N GLN A 114 4.99 -16.22 -3.43
CA GLN A 114 5.48 -17.58 -3.39
C GLN A 114 5.54 -18.03 -4.85
N LYS A 115 6.76 -18.21 -5.37
CA LYS A 115 7.00 -19.01 -6.57
C LYS A 115 6.61 -20.44 -6.20
N GLU A 116 5.33 -20.76 -6.28
CA GLU A 116 4.92 -22.15 -6.27
C GLU A 116 5.46 -22.83 -7.54
N PRO A 117 6.14 -23.98 -7.44
CA PRO A 117 6.45 -24.78 -8.60
C PRO A 117 5.14 -25.29 -9.20
N GLN A 118 4.87 -24.94 -10.45
CA GLN A 118 3.80 -25.56 -11.23
C GLN A 118 4.01 -27.08 -11.25
N LYS A 119 3.23 -27.82 -10.46
CA LYS A 119 2.99 -29.25 -10.71
C LYS A 119 1.78 -29.37 -11.63
N HIS A 120 2.04 -29.29 -12.93
CA HIS A 120 1.18 -29.95 -13.91
C HIS A 120 1.40 -31.45 -13.79
N SER A 121 0.38 -32.21 -13.38
CA SER A 121 0.29 -33.64 -13.68
C SER A 121 -1.14 -34.14 -13.50
N ARG A 122 -1.78 -34.37 -14.66
CA ARG A 122 -2.81 -35.38 -14.95
C ARG A 122 -4.01 -35.50 -14.00
N SER A 123 -5.15 -34.99 -14.46
CA SER A 123 -6.41 -35.75 -14.35
C SER A 123 -6.78 -36.24 -15.74
N THR A 124 -6.89 -37.55 -15.89
CA THR A 124 -7.42 -38.24 -17.07
C THR A 124 -8.56 -39.11 -16.55
N ALA A 125 -9.80 -38.70 -16.84
CA ALA A 125 -11.02 -39.50 -16.76
C ALA A 125 -11.98 -38.83 -17.76
N GLU A 126 -12.18 -39.46 -18.92
CA GLU A 126 -13.48 -40.02 -19.38
C GLU A 126 -14.44 -38.90 -19.80
N GLU A 127 -14.89 -38.77 -21.06
CA GLU A 127 -15.80 -39.66 -21.79
C GLU A 127 -15.98 -39.07 -23.22
N GLN A 128 -15.62 -39.75 -24.32
CA GLN A 128 -16.50 -40.47 -25.28
C GLN A 128 -17.84 -39.74 -25.59
N GLN A 129 -18.35 -39.54 -26.81
CA GLN A 129 -18.14 -40.09 -28.17
C GLN A 129 -19.02 -39.32 -29.20
N ARG A 130 -18.78 -39.59 -30.50
CA ARG A 130 -19.59 -39.39 -31.75
C ARG A 130 -19.22 -38.17 -32.62
N ASN A 131 -19.05 -38.23 -33.95
CA ASN A 131 -18.71 -39.22 -34.98
C ASN A 131 -18.74 -38.47 -36.34
N THR A 132 -17.69 -38.63 -37.17
CA THR A 132 -17.70 -38.72 -38.67
C THR A 132 -18.08 -37.45 -39.48
N ASN A 133 -17.41 -36.96 -40.54
CA ASN A 133 -16.51 -37.53 -41.57
C ASN A 133 -15.71 -36.44 -42.34
N ASN A 134 -14.49 -36.78 -42.82
CA ASN A 134 -13.75 -36.41 -44.06
C ASN A 134 -13.84 -34.98 -44.67
N ASN A 135 -12.83 -34.34 -45.29
CA ASN A 135 -11.47 -34.66 -45.77
C ASN A 135 -10.86 -33.31 -46.26
N GLY A 136 -9.53 -33.16 -46.32
CA GLY A 136 -8.91 -32.09 -47.12
C GLY A 136 -7.62 -31.50 -46.56
N ASN A 137 -6.51 -32.18 -46.87
CA ASN A 137 -5.12 -31.80 -46.63
C ASN A 137 -4.75 -30.43 -47.25
N ASN A 138 -4.02 -29.54 -46.54
CA ASN A 138 -2.78 -28.96 -47.07
C ASN A 138 -2.00 -28.14 -46.02
N GLU A 139 -0.70 -28.41 -46.00
CA GLU A 139 0.36 -27.73 -45.28
C GLU A 139 0.53 -26.28 -45.77
N ASN A 140 0.74 -25.32 -44.86
CA ASN A 140 1.85 -24.38 -45.05
C ASN A 140 2.28 -23.67 -43.76
N ASN A 141 3.57 -23.43 -43.72
CA ASN A 141 4.39 -23.07 -42.58
C ASN A 141 4.53 -21.53 -42.43
N GLU A 142 5.11 -21.12 -41.29
CA GLU A 142 5.82 -19.85 -41.03
C GLU A 142 5.15 -18.66 -40.29
N ASN A 143 5.70 -18.44 -39.09
CA ASN A 143 6.15 -17.17 -38.51
C ASN A 143 5.14 -16.06 -38.19
N LYS A 144 4.59 -16.08 -36.96
CA LYS A 144 4.16 -14.86 -36.26
C LYS A 144 5.20 -14.43 -35.23
N LYS A 145 6.03 -13.45 -35.61
CA LYS A 145 6.73 -12.56 -34.68
C LYS A 145 5.68 -11.74 -33.93
N ASP A 146 5.51 -12.01 -32.64
CA ASP A 146 4.69 -11.19 -31.75
C ASP A 146 5.29 -9.79 -31.59
N LYS A 147 4.56 -8.80 -32.11
CA LYS A 147 4.84 -7.38 -31.95
C LYS A 147 4.62 -6.95 -30.49
N LYS A 148 5.70 -6.87 -29.72
CA LYS A 148 5.77 -6.15 -28.45
C LYS A 148 5.23 -4.72 -28.62
N HIS A 149 4.10 -4.43 -28.00
CA HIS A 149 3.50 -3.10 -27.97
C HIS A 149 4.44 -2.13 -27.23
N LYS A 150 5.00 -1.15 -27.96
CA LYS A 150 5.57 0.06 -27.37
C LYS A 150 4.42 0.88 -26.79
N ARG A 151 4.25 0.86 -25.46
CA ARG A 151 3.38 1.83 -24.78
C ARG A 151 4.16 3.15 -24.70
N ALA A 152 3.52 4.23 -25.12
CA ALA A 152 4.09 5.57 -25.08
C ALA A 152 4.46 5.94 -23.63
N ASP A 153 5.73 6.29 -23.40
CA ASP A 153 6.20 6.78 -22.11
C ASP A 153 5.58 8.16 -21.85
N ALA A 154 4.83 8.29 -20.75
CA ALA A 154 4.32 9.58 -20.31
C ALA A 154 5.48 10.56 -20.01
N PRO A 155 5.37 11.84 -20.38
CA PRO A 155 6.43 12.82 -20.13
C PRO A 155 6.65 12.98 -18.61
N PHE A 156 7.93 13.02 -18.22
CA PHE A 156 8.34 13.23 -16.83
C PHE A 156 8.18 14.71 -16.47
N VAL A 157 7.53 14.99 -15.34
CA VAL A 157 7.42 16.33 -14.75
C VAL A 157 8.10 16.31 -13.39
N LEU A 158 9.07 17.21 -13.19
CA LEU A 158 9.75 17.35 -11.90
C LEU A 158 8.82 18.07 -10.90
N PRO A 159 8.58 17.50 -9.70
CA PRO A 159 7.77 18.15 -8.69
C PRO A 159 8.45 19.40 -8.09
N ASP A 160 7.64 20.42 -7.77
CA ASP A 160 8.12 21.72 -7.28
C ASP A 160 8.91 21.68 -5.96
N PHE A 161 8.73 20.61 -5.17
CA PHE A 161 9.45 20.44 -3.90
C PHE A 161 10.91 19.95 -4.07
N ILE A 162 11.31 19.58 -5.30
CA ILE A 162 12.68 19.16 -5.62
C ILE A 162 13.36 20.29 -6.40
N PRO A 163 14.41 20.93 -5.85
CA PRO A 163 15.18 21.92 -6.60
C PRO A 163 15.79 21.31 -7.86
N GLN A 164 15.64 22.01 -9.00
CA GLN A 164 16.17 21.56 -10.30
C GLN A 164 17.68 21.29 -10.25
N GLU A 165 18.43 22.11 -9.49
CA GLU A 165 19.87 21.95 -9.31
C GLU A 165 20.23 20.59 -8.68
N THR A 166 19.55 20.22 -7.59
CA THR A 166 19.74 18.95 -6.88
C THR A 166 19.38 17.76 -7.77
N TRP A 167 18.29 17.88 -8.55
CA TRP A 167 17.87 16.84 -9.48
C TRP A 167 18.89 16.62 -10.61
N ASN A 168 19.41 17.71 -11.19
CA ASN A 168 20.44 17.64 -12.23
C ASN A 168 21.74 17.02 -11.72
N ALA A 169 22.15 17.36 -10.49
CA ALA A 169 23.31 16.76 -9.85
C ALA A 169 23.15 15.24 -9.65
N TYR A 170 21.96 14.80 -9.26
CA TYR A 170 21.63 13.37 -9.15
C TYR A 170 21.66 12.65 -10.52
N LEU A 171 21.11 13.27 -11.57
CA LEU A 171 21.16 12.72 -12.93
C LEU A 171 22.59 12.58 -13.47
N ALA A 172 23.51 13.48 -13.08
CA ALA A 172 24.93 13.40 -13.45
C ALA A 172 25.63 12.21 -12.77
N VAL A 173 25.33 11.92 -11.50
CA VAL A 173 25.83 10.72 -10.81
C VAL A 173 25.30 9.45 -11.47
N ARG A 174 24.01 9.46 -11.82
CA ARG A 174 23.33 8.35 -12.50
C ARG A 174 23.88 8.09 -13.91
N ASP A 175 24.30 9.15 -14.61
CA ASP A 175 24.97 9.07 -15.90
C ASP A 175 26.31 8.36 -15.82
N LYS A 176 27.13 8.75 -14.82
CA LYS A 176 28.44 8.11 -14.58
C LYS A 176 28.32 6.62 -14.27
N LYS A 177 27.18 6.19 -13.73
CA LYS A 177 26.85 4.79 -13.46
C LYS A 177 26.12 4.08 -14.61
N LYS A 178 25.94 4.73 -15.76
CA LYS A 178 25.28 4.20 -16.97
C LYS A 178 23.88 3.63 -16.71
N ALA A 179 23.15 4.20 -15.76
CA ALA A 179 21.81 3.73 -15.40
C ALA A 179 20.73 4.32 -16.31
N VAL A 180 19.66 3.56 -16.54
CA VAL A 180 18.61 3.87 -17.52
C VAL A 180 17.84 5.15 -17.14
N LYS A 181 17.75 6.13 -18.04
CA LYS A 181 17.09 7.43 -17.79
C LYS A 181 15.73 7.56 -18.49
N THR A 182 15.00 6.47 -18.63
CA THR A 182 13.63 6.51 -19.18
C THR A 182 12.73 7.34 -18.25
N PRO A 183 11.76 8.12 -18.79
CA PRO A 183 10.79 8.88 -17.99
C PRO A 183 10.11 8.03 -16.90
N TYR A 184 9.80 6.78 -17.23
CA TYR A 184 9.23 5.82 -16.28
C TYR A 184 10.14 5.54 -15.08
N ALA A 185 11.43 5.30 -15.30
CA ALA A 185 12.40 5.07 -14.24
C ALA A 185 12.59 6.30 -13.34
N LEU A 186 12.55 7.51 -13.90
CA LEU A 186 12.61 8.74 -13.13
C LEU A 186 11.35 8.94 -12.28
N ASN A 187 10.17 8.60 -12.81
CA ASN A 187 8.92 8.61 -12.05
C ASN A 187 8.93 7.61 -10.88
N LEU A 188 9.60 6.45 -11.03
CA LEU A 188 9.77 5.50 -9.92
C LEU A 188 10.62 6.10 -8.78
N ILE A 189 11.70 6.81 -9.12
CA ILE A 189 12.56 7.46 -8.12
C ILE A 189 11.79 8.56 -7.36
N ILE A 190 10.95 9.33 -8.05
CA ILE A 190 10.07 10.30 -7.35
C ILE A 190 9.10 9.58 -6.41
N LYS A 191 8.49 8.47 -6.85
CA LYS A 191 7.58 7.68 -5.99
C LYS A 191 8.30 7.14 -4.76
N GLU A 192 9.53 6.68 -4.91
CA GLU A 192 10.41 6.28 -3.80
C GLU A 192 10.69 7.45 -2.84
N LEU A 193 11.05 8.64 -3.36
CA LEU A 193 11.26 9.83 -2.53
C LEU A 193 10.01 10.23 -1.74
N LEU A 194 8.83 10.23 -2.37
CA LEU A 194 7.56 10.51 -1.70
C LEU A 194 7.23 9.46 -0.64
N LYS A 195 7.53 8.19 -0.91
CA LYS A 195 7.35 7.10 0.07
C LYS A 195 8.28 7.29 1.26
N ILE A 196 9.55 7.66 1.04
CA ILE A 196 10.51 7.94 2.10
C ILE A 196 10.07 9.16 2.92
N GLN A 197 9.58 10.21 2.27
CA GLN A 197 9.02 11.38 2.94
C GLN A 197 7.82 11.03 3.82
N GLN A 198 6.87 10.25 3.29
CA GLN A 198 5.65 9.89 4.02
C GLN A 198 5.91 8.93 5.19
N ILE A 199 6.81 7.96 5.02
CA ILE A 199 7.05 6.91 6.02
C ILE A 199 8.07 7.35 7.07
N HIS A 200 9.17 7.98 6.64
CA HIS A 200 10.27 8.33 7.53
C HIS A 200 10.28 9.81 7.90
N ASN A 201 9.38 10.63 7.35
CA ASN A 201 9.35 12.07 7.55
C ASN A 201 10.69 12.75 7.20
N HIS A 202 11.45 12.15 6.28
CA HIS A 202 12.72 12.68 5.81
C HIS A 202 12.50 13.69 4.69
N ASP A 203 13.31 14.75 4.70
CA ASP A 203 13.35 15.73 3.62
C ASP A 203 13.83 15.06 2.30
N PRO A 204 13.03 15.07 1.22
CA PRO A 204 13.42 14.52 -0.08
C PRO A 204 14.75 15.08 -0.61
N VAL A 205 15.07 16.34 -0.30
CA VAL A 205 16.32 16.98 -0.72
C VAL A 205 17.52 16.37 0.00
N ALA A 206 17.39 16.12 1.31
CA ALA A 206 18.43 15.49 2.11
C ALA A 206 18.71 14.04 1.66
N VAL A 207 17.66 13.30 1.28
CA VAL A 207 17.77 11.95 0.71
C VAL A 207 18.53 11.97 -0.63
N LEU A 208 18.18 12.90 -1.53
CA LEU A 208 18.90 13.06 -2.80
C LEU A 208 20.36 13.44 -2.58
N ASN A 209 20.65 14.38 -1.68
CA ASN A 209 22.01 14.77 -1.33
C ASN A 209 22.84 13.60 -0.80
N LYS A 210 22.24 12.72 0.01
CA LYS A 210 22.90 11.51 0.49
C LYS A 210 23.19 10.53 -0.65
N SER A 211 22.24 10.35 -1.58
CA SER A 211 22.43 9.52 -2.77
C SER A 211 23.58 10.04 -3.64
N ILE A 212 23.64 11.36 -3.85
CA ILE A 212 24.71 12.04 -4.60
C ILE A 212 26.05 11.81 -3.91
N LYS A 213 26.14 12.09 -2.60
CA LYS A 213 27.37 11.92 -1.81
C LYS A 213 27.88 10.48 -1.80
N SER A 214 26.97 9.51 -1.81
CA SER A 214 27.30 8.07 -1.76
C SER A 214 27.51 7.46 -3.16
N GLY A 215 27.24 8.22 -4.22
CA GLY A 215 27.33 7.73 -5.60
C GLY A 215 26.29 6.68 -5.95
N TRP A 216 25.14 6.69 -5.29
CA TRP A 216 24.07 5.72 -5.48
C TRP A 216 23.20 6.07 -6.69
N VAL A 217 22.75 5.01 -7.36
CA VAL A 217 21.86 5.07 -8.53
C VAL A 217 20.40 5.18 -8.11
N ASP A 218 20.09 4.84 -6.86
CA ASP A 218 18.76 4.79 -6.29
C ASP A 218 18.72 5.54 -4.95
N VAL A 219 17.52 5.86 -4.48
CA VAL A 219 17.29 6.65 -3.26
C VAL A 219 16.91 5.74 -2.09
N PHE A 220 17.41 6.05 -0.89
CA PHE A 220 17.18 5.24 0.30
C PHE A 220 16.88 6.12 1.52
N PRO A 221 16.17 5.61 2.53
CA PRO A 221 15.99 6.31 3.80
C PRO A 221 17.33 6.70 4.44
N LEU A 222 17.38 7.90 5.02
CA LEU A 222 18.52 8.33 5.83
C LEU A 222 18.63 7.45 7.09
N ARG A 223 19.86 7.15 7.50
CA ARG A 223 20.13 6.51 8.79
C ARG A 223 20.06 7.54 9.91
N ASP A 224 19.81 7.12 11.15
CA ASP A 224 19.68 8.04 12.30
C ASP A 224 20.88 9.00 12.47
N ALA A 225 22.09 8.58 12.09
CA ALA A 225 23.29 9.41 12.12
C ALA A 225 23.33 10.52 11.05
N ASP A 226 22.55 10.38 9.98
CA ASP A 226 22.50 11.27 8.82
C ASP A 226 21.30 12.23 8.86
N ILE A 227 20.39 12.08 9.84
CA ILE A 227 19.24 12.98 10.01
C ILE A 227 19.76 14.29 10.61
N PRO A 228 19.59 15.44 9.93
CA PRO A 228 19.95 16.73 10.52
C PRO A 228 19.13 16.95 11.79
N LYS A 229 19.81 16.98 12.95
CA LYS A 229 19.16 17.23 14.23
C LYS A 229 18.46 18.59 14.17
N PRO A 230 17.18 18.68 14.59
CA PRO A 230 16.52 19.97 14.66
C PRO A 230 17.35 20.89 15.56
N LYS A 231 17.58 22.13 15.12
CA LYS A 231 18.17 23.16 16.00
C LYS A 231 17.35 23.18 17.28
N SER A 232 18.00 22.91 18.42
CA SER A 232 17.38 22.95 19.74
C SER A 232 16.58 24.24 19.86
N ARG A 233 15.26 24.15 19.89
CA ARG A 233 14.42 25.29 20.27
C ARG A 233 14.59 25.40 21.77
N TYR A 234 15.25 26.46 22.21
CA TYR A 234 15.31 26.82 23.63
C TYR A 234 13.86 26.96 24.13
N PHE A 235 13.42 26.03 24.97
CA PHE A 235 12.19 26.18 25.73
C PHE A 235 12.57 26.91 27.02
N PRO A 236 12.14 28.16 27.24
CA PRO A 236 12.35 28.80 28.53
C PRO A 236 11.63 27.97 29.60
N ASP A 237 12.28 27.73 30.73
CA ASP A 237 11.73 26.99 31.86
C ASP A 237 10.36 27.56 32.25
N VAL A 238 9.39 26.67 32.44
CA VAL A 238 8.05 27.04 32.88
C VAL A 238 8.18 27.64 34.28
N PRO A 239 7.73 28.89 34.53
CA PRO A 239 7.82 29.47 35.85
C PRO A 239 7.02 28.63 36.87
N ASP A 240 7.55 28.48 38.09
CA ASP A 240 7.00 27.65 39.17
C ASP A 240 5.57 28.00 39.61
N ASN A 241 4.98 29.09 39.08
CA ASN A 241 3.65 29.57 39.44
C ASN A 241 2.48 28.85 38.75
N TRP A 242 2.74 27.85 37.90
CA TRP A 242 1.70 27.03 37.26
C TRP A 242 1.43 25.67 37.92
N ARG A 243 2.07 25.39 39.07
CA ARG A 243 1.73 24.23 39.91
C ARG A 243 0.71 24.63 40.99
N MET A 244 -0.57 24.61 40.63
CA MET A 244 -1.71 24.49 41.56
C MET A 244 -2.72 23.50 41.01
#